data_AF-A0A0N4YTH5-F1
#
_entry.id   AF-A0A0N4YTH5-F1
#
_cell.length_a   1.000
_cell.length_b   1.000
_cell.length_c   1.000
_cell.angle_alpha   90.00
_cell.angle_beta   90.00
_cell.angle_gamma   90.00
#
_symmetry.space_group_name_H-M   'P 1'
#
loop_
_entity.id
_entity.type
_entity.pdbx_description
1 polymer ?
#
loop_
_entity_poly.entity_id
_entity_poly.type
_entity_poly.pdbx_seq_one_letter_code
_entity_poly.pdbx_strand_id
1 'polypeptide(L)'
;MKVADIIVPRGGDNDVAINLIAKQVMTQLVKRGYDQTVHSQCRHELVNMGQLPEVLPDSLTIIRETPQVRGLHTFIRNKNTKRDELIFYAERLTRILVEETMNFMPYMDVEIELSNGQKVKGRRQCAQICGIAIMRAGETMEYSLRAVVKDCKMGKILIQTNEQTMEPELYYLRLPKDIDKYKVMLLDATVATGAAAMMAIRILLDHDVPEENIYVLSLLMSEPGVHALAYAFPKVRLITTAVDSQISDNFYVLPGMGNFGDRYYGTYASDTEAPLSQSSDHPPTIGRTWYCRTVNEFQFKYQFFREHGKILLPSSTLDHLIRYNVPYPMLFKVSSVCENPRATNCGVLEFSAPEGKCYLPQWMMKQLRMEEGADVRVDSVTLPSATYAKLKPQSLEFLNISNPRAVLEVELRKFACLTKNDVIAVLYADQVLEFLVQEVKPSNAVCIIECDLNLDFDAPEGYVESNQAKPSSNFKPPAPVSKPTVAPTGPHFAPFCGSGQRLDGKKKPSSSSLCASEAEDVLDALQSLPPVICIDDYKPGLNCNFL
;
A
#
# COMPACT_ATOMS: atom_id res chain seq x y z
N MET A 1 -36.18 1.00 -7.24
CA MET A 1 -34.74 0.89 -7.57
C MET A 1 -34.63 0.06 -8.83
N LYS A 2 -34.02 0.59 -9.91
CA LYS A 2 -33.66 -0.20 -11.09
C LYS A 2 -32.35 -0.94 -10.74
N VAL A 3 -32.36 -2.26 -10.82
CA VAL A 3 -31.20 -3.13 -10.56
C VAL A 3 -30.11 -2.80 -11.58
N ALA A 4 -28.86 -2.65 -11.14
CA ALA A 4 -27.71 -2.47 -12.01
C ALA A 4 -26.99 -3.82 -12.15
N ASP A 5 -27.10 -4.42 -13.32
CA ASP A 5 -26.40 -5.67 -13.68
C ASP A 5 -24.99 -5.33 -14.17
N ILE A 6 -24.03 -5.21 -13.24
CA ILE A 6 -22.59 -5.20 -13.59
C ILE A 6 -21.96 -6.41 -12.93
N ILE A 7 -21.48 -7.35 -13.74
CA ILE A 7 -20.66 -8.48 -13.29
C ILE A 7 -19.20 -8.05 -13.38
N VAL A 8 -18.57 -7.81 -12.23
CA VAL A 8 -17.13 -7.56 -12.14
C VAL A 8 -16.42 -8.89 -11.85
N PRO A 9 -15.48 -9.35 -12.69
CA PRO A 9 -14.68 -10.53 -12.38
C PRO A 9 -13.84 -10.28 -11.13
N ARG A 10 -13.69 -11.29 -10.25
CA ARG A 10 -12.95 -11.16 -8.99
C ARG A 10 -11.45 -10.90 -9.25
N GLY A 11 -10.92 -9.83 -8.66
CA GLY A 11 -9.51 -9.47 -8.65
C GLY A 11 -9.32 -7.97 -8.47
N GLY A 12 -8.37 -7.55 -7.63
CA GLY A 12 -8.06 -6.12 -7.40
C GLY A 12 -7.40 -5.41 -8.60
N ASP A 13 -7.02 -6.18 -9.63
CA ASP A 13 -6.23 -5.69 -10.77
C ASP A 13 -7.09 -5.21 -11.95
N ASN A 14 -8.43 -5.16 -11.82
CA ASN A 14 -9.31 -4.70 -12.90
C ASN A 14 -9.64 -3.21 -12.76
N ASP A 15 -8.61 -2.38 -12.93
CA ASP A 15 -8.68 -0.92 -12.81
C ASP A 15 -9.76 -0.32 -13.72
N VAL A 16 -10.02 -0.92 -14.87
CA VAL A 16 -11.04 -0.44 -15.82
C VAL A 16 -12.43 -0.58 -15.23
N ALA A 17 -12.75 -1.74 -14.64
CA ALA A 17 -14.05 -1.97 -14.00
C ALA A 17 -14.23 -1.10 -12.75
N ILE A 18 -13.18 -0.96 -11.94
CA ILE A 18 -13.18 -0.09 -10.75
C ILE A 18 -13.42 1.37 -11.15
N ASN A 19 -12.70 1.86 -12.17
CA ASN A 19 -12.87 3.22 -12.68
C ASN A 19 -14.26 3.46 -13.29
N LEU A 20 -14.83 2.47 -13.99
CA LEU A 20 -16.17 2.58 -14.55
C LEU A 20 -17.23 2.68 -13.44
N ILE A 21 -17.10 1.88 -12.38
CA ILE A 21 -17.98 1.93 -11.21
C ILE A 21 -17.82 3.27 -10.48
N ALA A 22 -16.58 3.68 -10.20
CA ALA A 22 -16.29 4.94 -9.53
C ALA A 22 -16.88 6.13 -10.30
N LYS A 23 -16.71 6.16 -11.63
CA LYS A 23 -17.26 7.20 -12.50
C LYS A 23 -18.78 7.19 -12.53
N GLN A 24 -19.40 6.01 -12.55
CA GLN A 24 -20.86 5.88 -12.51
C GLN A 24 -21.43 6.33 -11.15
N VAL A 25 -20.79 5.95 -10.04
CA VAL A 25 -21.13 6.40 -8.68
C VAL A 25 -21.00 7.92 -8.58
N MET A 26 -19.86 8.49 -9.02
CA MET A 26 -19.67 9.95 -9.02
C MET A 26 -20.72 10.67 -9.88
N THR A 27 -21.06 10.13 -11.05
CA THR A 27 -22.10 10.71 -11.90
C THR A 27 -23.48 10.69 -11.23
N GLN A 28 -23.80 9.62 -10.49
CA GLN A 28 -25.04 9.51 -9.72
C GLN A 28 -25.06 10.44 -8.51
N LEU A 29 -23.92 10.58 -7.82
CA LEU A 29 -23.75 11.50 -6.70
C LEU A 29 -23.93 12.95 -7.17
N VAL A 30 -23.24 13.36 -8.25
CA VAL A 30 -23.36 14.72 -8.82
C VAL A 30 -24.80 14.99 -9.26
N LYS A 31 -25.48 14.02 -9.90
CA LYS A 31 -26.91 14.15 -10.25
C LYS A 31 -27.84 14.31 -9.04
N ARG A 32 -27.42 13.83 -7.86
CA ARG A 32 -28.13 13.99 -6.59
C ARG A 32 -27.68 15.24 -5.82
N GLY A 33 -26.86 16.10 -6.42
CA GLY A 33 -26.39 17.36 -5.83
C GLY A 33 -25.12 17.23 -4.99
N TYR A 34 -24.34 16.16 -5.14
CA TYR A 34 -23.01 16.05 -4.53
C TYR A 34 -22.03 16.98 -5.24
N ASP A 35 -21.54 17.99 -4.52
CA ASP A 35 -20.45 18.87 -4.95
C ASP A 35 -19.20 18.57 -4.12
N GLN A 36 -18.16 18.07 -4.80
CA GLN A 36 -16.90 17.66 -4.19
C GLN A 36 -16.13 18.84 -3.59
N THR A 37 -16.37 20.07 -4.06
CA THR A 37 -15.72 21.29 -3.54
C THR A 37 -16.37 21.82 -2.26
N VAL A 38 -17.66 21.54 -2.08
CA VAL A 38 -18.43 21.94 -0.88
C VAL A 38 -18.12 21.02 0.30
N HIS A 39 -17.84 19.73 0.08
CA HIS A 39 -17.60 18.79 1.19
C HIS A 39 -16.24 18.98 1.89
N SER A 40 -15.19 19.35 1.14
CA SER A 40 -13.90 19.73 1.70
C SER A 40 -13.96 21.06 2.46
N GLN A 41 -14.78 22.01 1.98
CA GLN A 41 -15.06 23.29 2.64
C GLN A 41 -15.90 23.13 3.91
N CYS A 42 -16.91 22.25 3.92
CA CYS A 42 -17.75 22.01 5.10
C CYS A 42 -16.95 21.52 6.33
N ARG A 43 -15.80 20.83 6.18
CA ARG A 43 -14.95 20.52 7.34
C ARG A 43 -14.29 21.76 7.93
N HIS A 44 -13.80 22.65 7.07
CA HIS A 44 -13.20 23.91 7.52
C HIS A 44 -14.25 24.82 8.16
N GLU A 45 -15.48 24.81 7.64
CA GLU A 45 -16.62 25.51 8.22
C GLU A 45 -17.14 24.85 9.51
N LEU A 46 -17.14 23.52 9.64
CA LEU A 46 -17.51 22.82 10.89
C LEU A 46 -16.50 23.08 12.03
N VAL A 47 -15.22 23.22 11.69
CA VAL A 47 -14.16 23.62 12.63
C VAL A 47 -14.23 25.13 12.94
N ASN A 48 -14.66 25.95 11.97
CA ASN A 48 -14.82 27.40 12.10
C ASN A 48 -16.27 27.87 12.33
N MET A 49 -17.17 26.99 12.80
CA MET A 49 -18.54 27.37 13.15
C MET A 49 -18.45 28.45 14.24
N GLY A 50 -18.88 29.66 13.88
CA GLY A 50 -19.02 30.75 14.83
C GLY A 50 -19.83 30.29 16.05
N GLN A 51 -19.28 30.54 17.24
CA GLN A 51 -19.81 30.17 18.56
C GLN A 51 -20.39 28.74 18.63
N LEU A 52 -19.53 27.77 18.94
CA LEU A 52 -19.97 26.48 19.45
C LEU A 52 -20.93 26.68 20.63
N PRO A 53 -21.95 25.81 20.79
CA PRO A 53 -22.81 25.87 21.97
C PRO A 53 -21.96 25.81 23.24
N GLU A 54 -22.21 26.69 24.22
CA GLU A 54 -21.47 26.68 25.50
C GLU A 54 -21.64 25.37 26.28
N VAL A 55 -22.67 24.58 25.96
CA VAL A 55 -23.00 23.35 26.68
C VAL A 55 -22.49 22.14 25.89
N LEU A 56 -21.66 21.34 26.56
CA LEU A 56 -21.17 20.07 26.03
C LEU A 56 -22.31 19.07 25.78
N PRO A 57 -22.22 18.21 24.75
CA PRO A 57 -23.28 17.26 24.42
C PRO A 57 -23.53 16.19 25.50
N ASP A 58 -24.78 15.75 25.65
CA ASP A 58 -25.18 14.72 26.62
C ASP A 58 -24.55 13.34 26.36
N SER A 59 -24.12 13.07 25.12
CA SER A 59 -23.44 11.83 24.74
C SER A 59 -21.98 11.77 25.21
N LEU A 60 -21.43 12.89 25.69
CA LEU A 60 -20.08 12.99 26.26
C LEU A 60 -20.09 12.69 27.76
N THR A 61 -19.21 11.78 28.18
CA THR A 61 -18.86 11.57 29.58
C THR A 61 -17.40 11.93 29.80
N ILE A 62 -17.15 12.92 30.66
CA ILE A 62 -15.81 13.25 31.13
C ILE A 62 -15.59 12.51 32.45
N ILE A 63 -14.48 11.78 32.59
CA ILE A 63 -14.17 11.10 33.85
C ILE A 63 -14.05 12.12 34.97
N ARG A 64 -14.33 11.69 36.21
CA ARG A 64 -14.18 12.55 37.37
C ARG A 64 -12.75 13.08 37.51
N GLU A 65 -12.60 14.40 37.49
CA GLU A 65 -11.32 15.05 37.71
C GLU A 65 -10.90 14.96 39.19
N THR A 66 -10.13 13.93 39.53
CA THR A 66 -9.50 13.80 40.84
C THR A 66 -8.09 14.41 40.83
N PRO A 67 -7.51 14.76 42.00
CA PRO A 67 -6.12 15.19 42.07
C PRO A 67 -5.15 14.20 41.42
N GLN A 68 -5.47 12.90 41.47
CA GLN A 68 -4.68 11.86 40.82
C GLN A 68 -4.78 11.94 39.30
N VAL A 69 -5.99 12.04 38.74
CA VAL A 69 -6.21 12.19 37.29
C VAL A 69 -5.54 13.44 36.76
N ARG A 70 -5.67 14.56 37.47
CA ARG A 70 -5.00 15.83 37.12
C ARG A 70 -3.47 15.70 37.20
N GLY A 71 -2.94 14.98 38.18
CA GLY A 71 -1.51 14.65 38.28
C GLY A 71 -1.01 13.84 37.07
N LEU A 72 -1.75 12.80 36.67
CA LEU A 72 -1.44 12.02 35.47
C LEU A 72 -1.47 12.89 34.21
N HIS A 73 -2.50 13.73 34.07
CA HIS A 73 -2.58 14.72 32.99
C HIS A 73 -1.38 15.66 32.97
N THR A 74 -0.88 16.08 34.13
CA THR A 74 0.27 16.99 34.22
C THR A 74 1.53 16.35 33.62
N PHE A 75 1.81 15.08 33.92
CA PHE A 75 2.94 14.35 33.32
C PHE A 75 2.77 14.15 31.81
N ILE A 76 1.61 13.68 31.38
CA ILE A 76 1.40 13.40 29.95
C ILE A 76 1.31 14.68 29.10
N ARG A 77 0.97 15.83 29.67
CA ARG A 77 0.97 17.13 28.97
C ARG A 77 2.32 17.83 29.01
N ASN A 78 3.15 17.58 30.04
CA ASN A 78 4.45 18.23 30.18
C ASN A 78 5.40 17.81 29.05
N LYS A 79 5.85 18.79 28.25
CA LYS A 79 6.81 18.59 27.14
C LYS A 79 8.14 17.97 27.57
N ASN A 80 8.55 18.20 28.82
CA ASN A 80 9.84 17.75 29.36
C ASN A 80 9.77 16.36 30.00
N THR A 81 8.58 15.74 30.07
CA THR A 81 8.43 14.39 30.63
C THR A 81 9.11 13.37 29.72
N LYS A 82 9.96 12.53 30.32
CA LYS A 82 10.70 11.49 29.59
C LYS A 82 9.73 10.45 29.03
N ARG A 83 10.15 9.76 27.98
CA ARG A 83 9.31 8.80 27.26
C ARG A 83 8.82 7.64 28.15
N ASP A 84 9.71 7.09 28.98
CA ASP A 84 9.37 6.00 29.91
C ASP A 84 8.31 6.43 30.93
N GLU A 85 8.45 7.63 31.50
CA GLU A 85 7.45 8.22 32.39
C GLU A 85 6.13 8.49 31.65
N LEU A 86 6.19 9.02 30.42
CA LEU A 86 5.01 9.28 29.61
C LEU A 86 4.21 8.00 29.37
N ILE A 87 4.88 6.91 28.94
CA ILE A 87 4.26 5.61 28.71
C ILE A 87 3.60 5.12 30.00
N PHE A 88 4.34 5.13 31.11
CA PHE A 88 3.86 4.68 32.41
C PHE A 88 2.61 5.44 32.88
N TYR A 89 2.64 6.78 32.82
CA TYR A 89 1.50 7.59 33.28
C TYR A 89 0.32 7.56 32.32
N ALA A 90 0.56 7.46 31.00
CA ALA A 90 -0.49 7.32 30.00
C ALA A 90 -1.23 5.98 30.13
N GLU A 91 -0.52 4.88 30.34
CA GLU A 91 -1.13 3.56 30.56
C GLU A 91 -2.00 3.56 31.82
N ARG A 92 -1.54 4.19 32.90
CA ARG A 92 -2.30 4.35 34.15
C ARG A 92 -3.57 5.16 33.93
N LEU A 93 -3.49 6.27 33.20
CA LEU A 93 -4.66 7.09 32.89
C LEU A 93 -5.65 6.34 31.99
N THR A 94 -5.14 5.66 30.96
CA THR A 94 -5.94 4.82 30.07
C THR A 94 -6.68 3.73 30.85
N ARG A 95 -6.04 3.14 31.87
CA ARG A 95 -6.70 2.13 32.70
C ARG A 95 -7.89 2.70 33.47
N ILE A 96 -7.76 3.92 34.02
CA ILE A 96 -8.89 4.62 34.67
C ILE A 96 -10.01 4.87 33.65
N LEU A 97 -9.66 5.33 32.45
CA LEU A 97 -10.63 5.57 31.37
C LEU A 97 -11.38 4.30 30.96
N VAL A 98 -10.68 3.17 30.81
CA VAL A 98 -11.29 1.88 30.47
C VAL A 98 -12.19 1.39 31.60
N GLU A 99 -11.77 1.47 32.87
CA GLU A 99 -12.60 1.09 34.01
C GLU A 99 -13.88 1.93 34.09
N GLU A 100 -13.79 3.24 33.83
CA GLU A 100 -14.97 4.11 33.78
C GLU A 100 -15.89 3.71 32.62
N THR A 101 -15.32 3.33 31.47
CA THR A 101 -16.08 2.83 30.32
C THR A 101 -16.83 1.54 30.66
N MET A 102 -16.25 0.66 31.48
CA MET A 102 -16.88 -0.59 31.88
C MET A 102 -18.20 -0.38 32.64
N ASN A 103 -18.38 0.76 33.34
CA ASN A 103 -19.63 1.09 34.02
C ASN A 103 -20.83 1.20 33.08
N PHE A 104 -20.61 1.46 31.78
CA PHE A 104 -21.66 1.56 30.76
C PHE A 104 -21.99 0.21 30.11
N MET A 105 -21.24 -0.84 30.41
CA MET A 105 -21.51 -2.17 29.88
C MET A 105 -22.72 -2.80 30.58
N PRO A 106 -23.47 -3.70 29.92
CA PRO A 106 -24.57 -4.41 30.57
C PRO A 106 -24.02 -5.41 31.60
N TYR A 107 -24.66 -5.41 32.77
CA TYR A 107 -24.43 -6.35 33.88
C TYR A 107 -25.69 -7.14 34.17
N MET A 108 -25.52 -8.39 34.57
CA MET A 108 -26.57 -9.24 35.10
C MET A 108 -26.37 -9.46 36.59
N ASP A 109 -27.46 -9.52 37.34
CA ASP A 109 -27.42 -9.92 38.75
C ASP A 109 -27.13 -11.43 38.83
N VAL A 110 -26.21 -11.81 39.72
CA VAL A 110 -25.80 -13.20 39.94
C VAL A 110 -25.81 -13.49 41.43
N GLU A 111 -26.33 -14.63 41.83
CA GLU A 111 -26.21 -15.12 43.19
C GLU A 111 -24.94 -15.95 43.32
N ILE A 112 -24.07 -15.59 44.25
CA ILE A 112 -22.85 -16.32 44.58
C ILE A 112 -22.97 -16.95 45.96
N GLU A 113 -22.36 -18.12 46.13
CA GLU A 113 -22.22 -18.75 47.44
C GLU A 113 -20.83 -18.41 47.99
N LEU A 114 -20.80 -17.81 49.19
CA LEU A 114 -19.59 -17.52 49.92
C LEU A 114 -18.98 -18.81 50.49
N SER A 115 -17.70 -18.78 50.87
CA SER A 115 -17.01 -19.94 51.47
C SER A 115 -17.64 -20.42 52.79
N ASN A 116 -18.45 -19.58 53.44
CA ASN A 116 -19.22 -19.90 54.64
C ASN A 116 -20.63 -20.45 54.34
N GLY A 117 -20.96 -20.73 53.07
CA GLY A 117 -22.26 -21.24 52.62
C GLY A 117 -23.38 -20.20 52.51
N GLN A 118 -23.10 -18.92 52.80
CA GLN A 118 -24.09 -17.85 52.66
C GLN A 118 -24.22 -17.41 51.20
N LYS A 119 -25.46 -17.23 50.74
CA LYS A 119 -25.74 -16.72 49.40
C LYS A 119 -25.82 -15.20 49.40
N VAL A 120 -25.11 -14.56 48.47
CA VAL A 120 -25.06 -13.11 48.31
C VAL A 120 -25.31 -12.74 46.85
N LYS A 121 -26.06 -11.66 46.64
CA LYS A 121 -26.27 -11.09 45.30
C LYS A 121 -25.08 -10.21 44.91
N GLY A 122 -24.51 -10.49 43.75
CA GLY A 122 -23.50 -9.68 43.09
C GLY A 122 -23.91 -9.35 41.66
N ARG A 123 -22.99 -8.77 40.89
CA ARG A 123 -23.17 -8.45 39.47
C ARG A 123 -22.05 -9.03 38.63
N ARG A 124 -22.37 -9.45 37.41
CA ARG A 124 -21.43 -9.94 36.42
C ARG A 124 -21.66 -9.26 35.07
N GLN A 125 -20.60 -8.79 34.46
CA GLN A 125 -20.63 -8.22 33.11
C GLN A 125 -21.01 -9.31 32.09
N CYS A 126 -21.89 -9.00 31.14
CA CYS A 126 -22.42 -9.99 30.19
C CYS A 126 -22.26 -9.63 28.71
N ALA A 127 -21.78 -8.44 28.38
CA ALA A 127 -21.52 -8.06 26.99
C ALA A 127 -20.25 -8.72 26.43
N GLN A 128 -20.26 -9.01 25.14
CA GLN A 128 -19.02 -9.29 24.42
C GLN A 128 -18.39 -7.96 24.02
N ILE A 129 -17.14 -7.73 24.41
CA ILE A 129 -16.43 -6.46 24.16
C ILE A 129 -15.30 -6.73 23.17
N CYS A 130 -15.12 -5.82 22.21
CA CYS A 130 -13.93 -5.76 21.38
C CYS A 130 -13.37 -4.34 21.35
N GLY A 131 -12.04 -4.23 21.26
CA GLY A 131 -11.37 -2.95 21.06
C GLY A 131 -11.02 -2.75 19.60
N ILE A 132 -11.06 -1.50 19.13
CA ILE A 132 -10.62 -1.13 17.79
C ILE A 132 -9.70 0.06 17.92
N ALA A 133 -8.44 -0.11 17.56
CA ALA A 133 -7.46 0.97 17.60
C ALA A 133 -7.42 1.73 16.27
N ILE A 134 -7.60 3.05 16.32
CA ILE A 134 -7.26 3.93 15.22
C ILE A 134 -5.74 4.13 15.26
N MET A 135 -5.05 3.62 14.24
CA MET A 135 -3.59 3.66 14.18
C MET A 135 -3.11 5.07 13.82
N ARG A 136 -1.99 5.55 14.38
CA ARG A 136 -1.10 4.85 15.33
C ARG A 136 -1.45 5.10 16.81
N ALA A 137 -2.01 6.27 17.13
CA ALA A 137 -2.13 6.72 18.52
C ALA A 137 -3.08 5.85 19.37
N GLY A 138 -4.17 5.33 18.80
CA GLY A 138 -5.08 4.43 19.49
C GLY A 138 -4.45 3.11 19.94
N GLU A 139 -3.37 2.66 19.29
CA GLU A 139 -2.70 1.40 19.65
C GLU A 139 -2.04 1.46 21.03
N THR A 140 -1.66 2.66 21.48
CA THR A 140 -1.07 2.91 22.80
C THR A 140 -2.01 2.51 23.95
N MET A 141 -3.32 2.46 23.69
CA MET A 141 -4.35 2.14 24.67
C MET A 141 -4.67 0.63 24.72
N GLU A 142 -4.21 -0.17 23.76
CA GLU A 142 -4.56 -1.59 23.68
C GLU A 142 -4.09 -2.38 24.89
N TYR A 143 -2.90 -2.05 25.41
CA TYR A 143 -2.32 -2.76 26.54
C TYR A 143 -3.20 -2.59 27.78
N SER A 144 -3.58 -1.35 28.10
CA SER A 144 -4.47 -1.06 29.23
C SER A 144 -5.86 -1.66 29.05
N LEU A 145 -6.40 -1.68 27.83
CA LEU A 145 -7.68 -2.33 27.55
C LEU A 145 -7.62 -3.83 27.83
N ARG A 146 -6.62 -4.54 27.31
CA ARG A 146 -6.44 -5.99 27.54
C ARG A 146 -6.12 -6.33 28.99
N ALA A 147 -5.54 -5.38 29.74
CA ALA A 147 -5.27 -5.54 31.17
C ALA A 147 -6.55 -5.52 32.03
N VAL A 148 -7.62 -4.87 31.56
CA VAL A 148 -8.93 -4.82 32.24
C VAL A 148 -9.86 -5.89 31.69
N VAL A 149 -10.00 -5.96 30.36
CA VAL A 149 -10.87 -6.92 29.67
C VAL A 149 -10.02 -8.09 29.15
N LYS A 150 -10.01 -9.18 29.94
CA LYS A 150 -9.32 -10.41 29.55
C LYS A 150 -9.94 -10.99 28.28
N ASP A 151 -9.11 -11.45 27.35
CA ASP A 151 -9.52 -12.02 26.05
C ASP A 151 -10.29 -11.05 25.13
N CYS A 152 -10.02 -9.74 25.26
CA CYS A 152 -10.58 -8.73 24.36
C CYS A 152 -10.04 -8.90 22.93
N LYS A 153 -10.94 -9.15 21.97
CA LYS A 153 -10.60 -9.15 20.54
C LYS A 153 -10.24 -7.74 20.09
N MET A 154 -9.19 -7.61 19.30
CA MET A 154 -8.72 -6.31 18.81
C MET A 154 -8.81 -6.21 17.29
N GLY A 155 -9.44 -5.13 16.82
CA GLY A 155 -9.39 -4.66 15.44
C GLY A 155 -8.46 -3.46 15.30
N LYS A 156 -8.05 -3.18 14.07
CA LYS A 156 -7.18 -2.05 13.72
C LYS A 156 -7.68 -1.36 12.46
N ILE A 157 -7.66 -0.03 12.49
CA ILE A 157 -8.02 0.82 11.35
C ILE A 157 -6.89 1.84 11.15
N LEU A 158 -6.35 1.94 9.94
CA LEU A 158 -5.44 3.03 9.55
C LEU A 158 -6.22 4.04 8.75
N ILE A 159 -6.34 5.24 9.31
CA ILE A 159 -6.97 6.38 8.66
C ILE A 159 -5.91 7.46 8.58
N GLN A 160 -5.66 7.98 7.39
CA GLN A 160 -4.75 9.08 7.18
C GLN A 160 -5.43 10.12 6.30
N THR A 161 -5.29 11.38 6.68
CA THR A 161 -5.80 12.49 5.89
C THR A 161 -4.88 12.71 4.70
N ASN A 162 -5.45 12.70 3.49
CA ASN A 162 -4.73 13.05 2.28
C ASN A 162 -4.43 14.55 2.29
N GLU A 163 -3.16 14.92 2.12
CA GLU A 163 -2.69 16.31 2.23
C GLU A 163 -3.20 17.21 1.10
N GLN A 164 -3.58 16.65 -0.05
CA GLN A 164 -4.10 17.42 -1.18
C GLN A 164 -5.61 17.68 -1.06
N THR A 165 -6.37 16.66 -0.63
CA THR A 165 -7.84 16.75 -0.56
C THR A 165 -8.33 17.17 0.82
N MET A 166 -7.49 17.05 1.85
CA MET A 166 -7.85 17.18 3.26
C MET A 166 -8.94 16.18 3.69
N GLU A 167 -9.11 15.09 2.94
CA GLU A 167 -10.08 14.03 3.25
C GLU A 167 -9.39 12.84 3.93
N PRO A 168 -10.03 12.25 4.96
CA PRO A 168 -9.54 11.03 5.57
C PRO A 168 -9.76 9.86 4.62
N GLU A 169 -8.70 9.11 4.38
CA GLU A 169 -8.67 7.91 3.55
C GLU A 169 -8.37 6.69 4.41
N LEU A 170 -9.01 5.57 4.07
CA LEU A 170 -8.83 4.29 4.73
C LEU A 170 -7.70 3.53 4.03
N TYR A 171 -6.58 3.35 4.72
CA TYR A 171 -5.42 2.63 4.17
C TYR A 171 -5.34 1.17 4.61
N TYR A 172 -5.88 0.86 5.78
CA TYR A 172 -5.84 -0.50 6.32
C TYR A 172 -7.03 -0.75 7.23
N LEU A 173 -7.63 -1.92 7.09
CA LEU A 173 -8.76 -2.35 7.90
C LEU A 173 -8.60 -3.82 8.26
N ARG A 174 -8.63 -4.13 9.56
CA ARG A 174 -8.73 -5.50 10.04
C ARG A 174 -9.59 -5.55 11.29
N LEU A 175 -10.81 -6.05 11.14
CA LEU A 175 -11.80 -6.15 12.21
C LEU A 175 -11.97 -7.60 12.69
N PRO A 176 -12.39 -7.81 13.94
CA PRO A 176 -12.88 -9.12 14.39
C PRO A 176 -14.04 -9.62 13.52
N LYS A 177 -14.13 -10.95 13.34
CA LYS A 177 -15.31 -11.56 12.72
C LYS A 177 -16.54 -11.36 13.62
N ASP A 178 -17.70 -11.16 13.00
CA ASP A 178 -19.00 -10.93 13.65
C ASP A 178 -19.00 -9.74 14.62
N ILE A 179 -18.43 -8.61 14.18
CA ILE A 179 -18.28 -7.41 15.00
C ILE A 179 -19.62 -6.78 15.43
N ASP A 180 -20.68 -7.02 14.67
CA ASP A 180 -22.07 -6.61 14.93
C ASP A 180 -22.60 -7.06 16.30
N LYS A 181 -22.08 -8.17 16.82
CA LYS A 181 -22.48 -8.75 18.12
C LYS A 181 -21.76 -8.14 19.32
N TYR A 182 -20.72 -7.33 19.09
CA TYR A 182 -19.86 -6.78 20.13
C TYR A 182 -20.29 -5.37 20.55
N LYS A 183 -19.99 -5.02 21.80
CA LYS A 183 -19.82 -3.64 22.24
C LYS A 183 -18.42 -3.20 21.84
N VAL A 184 -18.33 -2.17 21.01
CA VAL A 184 -17.10 -1.73 20.38
C VAL A 184 -16.50 -0.56 21.17
N MET A 185 -15.28 -0.75 21.68
CA MET A 185 -14.46 0.34 22.22
C MET A 185 -13.51 0.85 21.13
N LEU A 186 -13.87 1.96 20.49
CA LEU A 186 -13.03 2.65 19.51
C LEU A 186 -12.00 3.52 20.25
N LEU A 187 -10.72 3.23 20.06
CA LEU A 187 -9.61 3.82 20.82
C LEU A 187 -8.85 4.82 19.95
N ASP A 188 -8.71 6.04 20.45
CA ASP A 188 -7.83 7.06 19.89
C ASP A 188 -7.30 7.99 21.00
N ALA A 189 -5.98 8.18 21.10
CA ALA A 189 -5.41 8.91 22.23
C ALA A 189 -5.85 10.38 22.27
N THR A 190 -6.02 11.00 21.11
CA THR A 190 -6.38 12.43 21.00
C THR A 190 -7.40 12.66 19.88
N VAL A 191 -8.56 13.21 20.21
CA VAL A 191 -9.57 13.62 19.23
C VAL A 191 -9.53 15.14 19.05
N ALA A 192 -8.86 15.59 17.99
CA ALA A 192 -8.86 17.00 17.58
C ALA A 192 -10.15 17.33 16.81
N THR A 193 -10.12 17.42 15.48
CA THR A 193 -11.32 17.70 14.66
C THR A 193 -12.35 16.59 14.65
N GLY A 194 -11.99 15.38 15.11
CA GLY A 194 -12.85 14.20 15.06
C GLY A 194 -12.95 13.53 13.68
N ALA A 195 -12.23 14.00 12.67
CA ALA A 195 -12.33 13.46 11.30
C ALA A 195 -12.00 11.96 11.21
N ALA A 196 -10.91 11.52 11.85
CA ALA A 196 -10.52 10.10 11.86
C ALA A 196 -11.54 9.24 12.61
N ALA A 197 -11.96 9.66 13.81
CA ALA A 197 -12.99 8.98 14.59
C ALA A 197 -14.33 8.91 13.83
N MET A 198 -14.71 9.98 13.14
CA MET A 198 -15.93 10.04 12.32
C MET A 198 -15.89 9.02 11.18
N MET A 199 -14.78 8.92 10.47
CA MET A 199 -14.61 7.92 9.42
C MET A 199 -14.59 6.50 10.01
N ALA A 200 -13.92 6.28 11.13
CA ALA A 200 -13.91 4.98 11.80
C ALA A 200 -15.31 4.54 12.24
N ILE A 201 -16.13 5.44 12.81
CA ILE A 201 -17.52 5.15 13.17
C ILE A 201 -18.33 4.77 11.92
N ARG A 202 -18.19 5.51 10.81
CA ARG A 202 -18.87 5.16 9.54
C ARG A 202 -18.52 3.74 9.07
N ILE A 203 -17.23 3.39 9.08
CA ILE A 203 -16.78 2.05 8.72
C ILE A 203 -17.43 0.99 9.62
N LEU A 204 -17.57 1.25 10.93
CA LEU A 204 -18.22 0.30 11.84
C LEU A 204 -19.72 0.15 11.56
N LEU A 205 -20.40 1.25 11.25
CA LEU A 205 -21.82 1.22 10.85
C LEU A 205 -21.99 0.44 9.53
N ASP A 206 -21.07 0.60 8.57
CA ASP A 206 -21.06 -0.15 7.31
C ASP A 206 -20.81 -1.67 7.52
N HIS A 207 -20.24 -2.04 8.67
CA HIS A 207 -20.09 -3.42 9.14
C HIS A 207 -21.21 -3.88 10.07
N ASP A 208 -22.38 -3.25 9.99
CA ASP A 208 -23.60 -3.59 10.74
C ASP A 208 -23.48 -3.48 12.27
N VAL A 209 -22.48 -2.75 12.77
CA VAL A 209 -22.39 -2.45 14.20
C VAL A 209 -23.47 -1.42 14.56
N PRO A 210 -24.37 -1.69 15.53
CA PRO A 210 -25.35 -0.70 15.96
C PRO A 210 -24.67 0.54 16.56
N GLU A 211 -25.17 1.73 16.24
CA GLU A 211 -24.58 3.00 16.67
C GLU A 211 -24.47 3.09 18.22
N GLU A 212 -25.50 2.65 18.96
CA GLU A 212 -25.49 2.60 20.42
C GLU A 212 -24.52 1.58 21.05
N ASN A 213 -23.91 0.71 20.23
CA ASN A 213 -22.90 -0.24 20.67
C ASN A 213 -21.48 0.32 20.55
N ILE A 214 -21.30 1.53 20.02
CA ILE A 214 -19.99 2.15 19.80
C ILE A 214 -19.68 3.13 20.93
N TYR A 215 -18.50 2.95 21.53
CA TYR A 215 -17.94 3.77 22.59
C TYR A 215 -16.61 4.34 22.11
N VAL A 216 -16.49 5.65 21.99
CA VAL A 216 -15.25 6.32 21.60
C VAL A 216 -14.49 6.71 22.85
N LEU A 217 -13.31 6.13 23.05
CA LEU A 217 -12.45 6.38 24.20
C LEU A 217 -11.26 7.24 23.77
N SER A 218 -11.04 8.34 24.47
CA SER A 218 -9.87 9.20 24.24
C SER A 218 -9.28 9.78 25.52
N LEU A 219 -7.96 9.96 25.58
CA LEU A 219 -7.30 10.64 26.69
C LEU A 219 -7.53 12.16 26.64
N LEU A 220 -7.79 12.70 25.46
CA LEU A 220 -8.06 14.12 25.30
C LEU A 220 -8.93 14.36 24.08
N MET A 221 -10.04 15.08 24.27
CA MET A 221 -10.85 15.57 23.15
C MET A 221 -10.82 17.09 23.11
N SER A 222 -11.02 17.67 21.93
CA SER A 222 -11.29 19.11 21.81
C SER A 222 -12.79 19.38 21.75
N GLU A 223 -13.24 20.55 22.21
CA GLU A 223 -14.64 20.97 22.11
C GLU A 223 -15.20 20.84 20.68
N PRO A 224 -14.55 21.37 19.62
CA PRO A 224 -15.07 21.21 18.25
C PRO A 224 -15.20 19.74 17.83
N GLY A 225 -14.25 18.89 18.21
CA GLY A 225 -14.27 17.46 17.89
C GLY A 225 -15.42 16.72 18.57
N VAL A 226 -15.69 17.03 19.85
CA VAL A 226 -16.81 16.47 20.60
C VAL A 226 -18.13 16.85 19.93
N HIS A 227 -18.34 18.13 19.64
CA HIS A 227 -19.57 18.60 19.00
C HIS A 227 -19.77 17.97 17.62
N ALA A 228 -18.71 17.89 16.81
CA ALA A 228 -18.78 17.27 15.49
C ALA A 228 -19.19 15.79 15.55
N LEU A 229 -18.61 15.03 16.49
CA LEU A 229 -18.94 13.60 16.66
C LEU A 229 -20.34 13.40 17.24
N ALA A 230 -20.72 14.15 18.27
CA ALA A 230 -22.03 14.02 18.90
C ALA A 230 -23.18 14.45 17.96
N TYR A 231 -22.94 15.45 17.12
CA TYR A 231 -23.91 15.87 16.10
C TYR A 231 -24.06 14.82 15.01
N ALA A 232 -22.96 14.23 14.54
CA ALA A 232 -22.98 13.24 13.47
C ALA A 232 -23.53 11.88 13.94
N PHE A 233 -23.26 11.47 15.19
CA PHE A 233 -23.63 10.18 15.74
C PHE A 233 -24.20 10.33 17.17
N PRO A 234 -25.46 10.72 17.31
CA PRO A 234 -26.07 11.05 18.60
C PRO A 234 -26.21 9.85 19.55
N LYS A 235 -26.15 8.59 19.05
CA LYS A 235 -26.25 7.39 19.90
C LYS A 235 -24.89 6.83 20.32
N VAL A 236 -23.80 7.28 19.69
CA VAL A 236 -22.44 6.93 20.09
C VAL A 236 -22.13 7.57 21.44
N ARG A 237 -21.50 6.83 22.34
CA ARG A 237 -21.04 7.37 23.62
C ARG A 237 -19.59 7.82 23.51
N LEU A 238 -19.33 9.09 23.82
CA LEU A 238 -17.99 9.66 23.86
C LEU A 238 -17.50 9.65 25.31
N ILE A 239 -16.33 9.08 25.58
CA ILE A 239 -15.78 8.96 26.92
C ILE A 239 -14.34 9.47 26.88
N THR A 240 -14.06 10.49 27.69
CA THR A 240 -12.72 11.08 27.73
C THR A 240 -12.27 11.47 29.12
N THR A 241 -10.96 11.62 29.30
CA THR A 241 -10.41 12.06 30.59
C THR A 241 -10.30 13.57 30.73
N ALA A 242 -10.26 14.31 29.62
CA ALA A 242 -10.27 15.77 29.61
C ALA A 242 -10.80 16.31 28.27
N VAL A 243 -11.36 17.52 28.32
CA VAL A 243 -11.76 18.29 27.14
C VAL A 243 -11.04 19.64 27.16
N ASP A 244 -10.44 20.01 26.03
CA ASP A 244 -9.77 21.29 25.83
C ASP A 244 -10.52 22.14 24.79
N SER A 245 -10.46 23.45 24.91
CA SER A 245 -11.35 24.36 24.19
C SER A 245 -10.96 24.64 22.74
N GLN A 246 -9.66 24.61 22.41
CA GLN A 246 -9.18 25.11 21.13
C GLN A 246 -8.46 24.04 20.31
N ILE A 247 -8.46 24.25 19.00
CA ILE A 247 -7.63 23.54 18.04
C ILE A 247 -6.76 24.61 17.35
N SER A 248 -5.48 24.32 17.12
CA SER A 248 -4.57 25.17 16.35
C SER A 248 -4.82 25.06 14.85
N ASP A 249 -4.22 25.96 14.06
CA ASP A 249 -4.28 25.92 12.59
C ASP A 249 -3.72 24.61 12.00
N ASN A 250 -2.79 23.97 12.72
CA ASN A 250 -2.21 22.67 12.37
C ASN A 250 -3.03 21.49 12.95
N PHE A 251 -4.27 21.73 13.37
CA PHE A 251 -5.19 20.74 13.92
C PHE A 251 -4.73 20.06 15.23
N TYR A 252 -3.85 20.70 16.00
CA TYR A 252 -3.47 20.23 17.33
C TYR A 252 -4.42 20.79 18.39
N VAL A 253 -4.82 19.97 19.36
CA VAL A 253 -5.61 20.43 20.51
C VAL A 253 -4.76 21.38 21.36
N LEU A 254 -5.34 22.48 21.84
CA LEU A 254 -4.71 23.49 22.70
C LEU A 254 -5.51 23.68 24.00
N PRO A 255 -4.87 23.67 25.19
CA PRO A 255 -3.42 23.54 25.44
C PRO A 255 -2.83 22.17 25.10
N GLY A 256 -3.65 21.11 25.03
CA GLY A 256 -3.26 19.85 24.42
C GLY A 256 -2.20 19.05 25.16
N MET A 257 -1.59 18.13 24.41
CA MET A 257 -0.42 17.33 24.82
C MET A 257 0.56 17.07 23.66
N GLY A 258 0.46 17.84 22.57
CA GLY A 258 1.22 17.63 21.33
C GLY A 258 0.81 16.36 20.58
N ASN A 259 1.67 15.87 19.67
CA ASN A 259 1.45 14.62 18.97
C ASN A 259 1.71 13.43 19.91
N PHE A 260 0.63 12.88 20.48
CA PHE A 260 0.73 11.81 21.47
C PHE A 260 1.42 10.55 20.92
N GLY A 261 1.13 10.18 19.66
CA GLY A 261 1.74 9.02 19.01
C GLY A 261 3.26 9.15 18.93
N ASP A 262 3.76 10.28 18.44
CA ASP A 262 5.21 10.50 18.33
C ASP A 262 5.90 10.55 19.69
N ARG A 263 5.24 11.16 20.68
CA ARG A 263 5.75 11.19 22.04
C ARG A 263 5.86 9.81 22.68
N TYR A 264 4.83 8.98 22.50
CA TYR A 264 4.76 7.63 23.05
C TYR A 264 5.73 6.67 22.34
N TYR A 265 5.80 6.72 21.00
CA TYR A 265 6.67 5.86 20.18
C TYR A 265 8.08 6.39 20.00
N GLY A 266 8.37 7.63 20.44
CA GLY A 266 9.66 8.29 20.25
C GLY A 266 9.98 8.57 18.79
N THR A 267 8.95 8.81 17.97
CA THR A 267 9.06 9.08 16.53
C THR A 267 8.90 10.56 16.23
N TYR A 268 9.33 11.44 17.15
CA TYR A 268 9.36 12.87 16.90
C TYR A 268 10.05 13.13 15.57
N ALA A 269 9.40 13.87 14.67
CA ALA A 269 10.14 14.65 13.70
C ALA A 269 11.12 15.49 14.52
N SER A 270 12.42 15.32 14.30
CA SER A 270 13.41 16.05 15.08
C SER A 270 13.21 17.54 14.87
N ASP A 271 12.61 18.24 15.83
CA ASP A 271 12.61 19.70 15.95
C ASP A 271 14.03 20.25 16.25
N THR A 272 15.08 19.48 15.97
CA THR A 272 16.46 19.93 15.90
C THR A 272 16.75 20.60 14.55
N GLU A 273 15.86 21.50 14.14
CA GLU A 273 16.14 22.57 13.17
C GLU A 273 15.66 23.92 13.73
N ALA A 274 16.00 24.21 15.00
CA ALA A 274 16.45 25.56 15.28
C ALA A 274 17.82 25.73 14.57
N PRO A 275 18.14 26.88 13.94
CA PRO A 275 19.39 27.05 13.22
C PRO A 275 20.55 27.02 14.20
N LEU A 276 21.06 25.81 14.48
CA LEU A 276 22.34 25.62 15.11
C LEU A 276 23.37 26.04 14.07
N SER A 277 24.03 27.15 14.36
CA SER A 277 25.33 27.46 13.80
C SER A 277 26.25 26.24 14.00
N GLN A 278 26.32 25.38 12.98
CA GLN A 278 27.37 24.38 12.83
C GLN A 278 28.01 24.64 11.48
N SER A 279 29.29 24.98 11.60
CA SER A 279 30.30 25.03 10.56
C SER A 279 30.09 23.99 9.46
N SER A 280 30.19 24.49 8.20
CA SER A 280 30.74 23.85 7.01
C SER A 280 31.19 22.40 7.20
N ASP A 281 30.60 21.41 6.54
CA ASP A 281 31.18 20.92 5.27
C ASP A 281 30.20 20.07 4.42
N HIS A 282 28.97 20.54 4.18
CA HIS A 282 28.12 19.92 3.15
C HIS A 282 27.56 21.00 2.20
N PRO A 283 27.73 20.82 0.86
CA PRO A 283 27.24 21.81 -0.09
C PRO A 283 25.71 21.87 -0.05
N PRO A 284 25.13 23.07 -0.24
CA PRO A 284 23.69 23.28 -0.14
C PRO A 284 22.91 22.48 -1.19
N THR A 285 21.74 22.00 -0.79
CA THR A 285 20.70 21.45 -1.67
C THR A 285 20.22 22.56 -2.62
N ILE A 286 20.46 22.41 -3.93
CA ILE A 286 20.03 23.38 -4.95
C ILE A 286 19.00 22.70 -5.88
N GLY A 287 17.74 23.11 -5.79
CA GLY A 287 16.67 22.64 -6.68
C GLY A 287 16.36 21.15 -6.53
N ARG A 288 16.57 20.37 -7.61
CA ARG A 288 16.30 18.91 -7.69
C ARG A 288 17.56 18.05 -7.50
N THR A 289 18.60 18.61 -6.89
CA THR A 289 19.92 17.96 -6.69
C THR A 289 20.16 17.73 -5.20
N TRP A 290 20.49 16.50 -4.81
CA TRP A 290 20.89 16.12 -3.46
C TRP A 290 22.34 15.63 -3.45
N TYR A 291 23.04 15.91 -2.36
CA TYR A 291 24.35 15.33 -2.08
C TYR A 291 24.21 14.38 -0.90
N CYS A 292 24.64 13.14 -1.09
CA CYS A 292 24.59 12.12 -0.05
C CYS A 292 25.92 11.39 0.01
N ARG A 293 26.23 10.81 1.16
CA ARG A 293 27.37 9.92 1.31
C ARG A 293 26.95 8.47 1.15
N THR A 294 27.71 7.69 0.39
CA THR A 294 27.42 6.26 0.19
C THR A 294 27.71 5.46 1.46
N VAL A 295 26.85 4.50 1.78
CA VAL A 295 27.01 3.61 2.94
C VAL A 295 26.80 2.16 2.52
N ASN A 296 27.66 1.26 2.97
CA ASN A 296 27.63 -0.18 2.70
C ASN A 296 27.17 -0.99 3.93
N GLU A 297 27.15 -0.38 5.12
CA GLU A 297 26.80 -1.03 6.38
C GLU A 297 25.31 -1.42 6.42
N PHE A 298 25.03 -2.66 5.99
CA PHE A 298 23.69 -3.22 5.90
C PHE A 298 23.34 -4.03 7.16
N GLN A 299 22.29 -3.61 7.88
CA GLN A 299 21.61 -4.48 8.84
C GLN A 299 20.97 -5.68 8.12
N PHE A 300 20.89 -6.84 8.79
CA PHE A 300 20.35 -8.12 8.29
C PHE A 300 19.01 -8.06 7.53
N LYS A 301 18.25 -6.95 7.63
CA LYS A 301 16.92 -6.76 7.04
C LYS A 301 16.88 -6.66 5.51
N TYR A 302 17.99 -6.32 4.83
CA TYR A 302 17.98 -5.96 3.40
C TYR A 302 18.95 -6.78 2.54
N GLN A 303 19.15 -8.06 2.84
CA GLN A 303 20.08 -8.91 2.10
C GLN A 303 19.77 -8.99 0.59
N PHE A 304 18.50 -8.87 0.21
CA PHE A 304 18.02 -8.81 -1.18
C PHE A 304 18.33 -7.49 -1.92
N PHE A 305 18.73 -6.43 -1.20
CA PHE A 305 18.99 -5.11 -1.80
C PHE A 305 20.20 -5.10 -2.75
N ARG A 306 21.14 -6.05 -2.58
CA ARG A 306 22.37 -6.12 -3.39
C ARG A 306 22.11 -6.34 -4.89
N GLU A 307 20.93 -6.85 -5.24
CA GLU A 307 20.57 -7.34 -6.57
C GLU A 307 19.53 -6.46 -7.28
N HIS A 308 19.07 -5.38 -6.64
CA HIS A 308 18.02 -4.52 -7.17
C HIS A 308 18.58 -3.30 -7.91
N GLY A 309 17.81 -2.75 -8.86
CA GLY A 309 18.12 -1.50 -9.58
C GLY A 309 17.60 -0.25 -8.88
N LYS A 310 17.46 -0.29 -7.56
CA LYS A 310 16.80 0.74 -6.76
C LYS A 310 17.70 1.18 -5.59
N ILE A 311 17.60 2.44 -5.19
CA ILE A 311 18.39 3.03 -4.10
C ILE A 311 17.51 3.35 -2.88
N LEU A 312 18.10 3.48 -1.69
CA LEU A 312 17.42 4.07 -0.52
C LEU A 312 17.89 5.52 -0.35
N LEU A 313 16.92 6.40 -0.15
CA LEU A 313 17.14 7.83 0.08
C LEU A 313 16.62 8.27 1.45
N PRO A 314 17.06 9.41 1.98
CA PRO A 314 16.51 9.96 3.21
C PRO A 314 15.05 10.39 3.09
N SER A 315 14.34 10.42 4.23
CA SER A 315 12.96 10.91 4.30
C SER A 315 12.84 12.37 3.83
N SER A 316 13.83 13.23 4.13
CA SER A 316 13.85 14.62 3.63
C SER A 316 13.79 14.71 2.11
N THR A 317 14.36 13.72 1.40
CA THR A 317 14.35 13.71 -0.07
C THR A 317 12.91 13.53 -0.59
N LEU A 318 12.09 12.73 0.08
CA LEU A 318 10.68 12.58 -0.25
C LEU A 318 9.92 13.90 -0.07
N ASP A 319 10.11 14.58 1.06
CA ASP A 319 9.46 15.87 1.33
C ASP A 319 9.79 16.90 0.25
N HIS A 320 11.05 16.93 -0.21
CA HIS A 320 11.47 17.78 -1.31
C HIS A 320 10.81 17.38 -2.64
N LEU A 321 10.74 16.11 -2.97
CA LEU A 321 10.12 15.62 -4.21
C LEU A 321 8.62 15.96 -4.28
N ILE A 322 7.94 15.85 -3.14
CA ILE A 322 6.52 16.23 -2.99
C ILE A 322 6.36 17.74 -3.22
N ARG A 323 7.19 18.58 -2.59
CA ARG A 323 7.17 20.04 -2.80
C ARG A 323 7.38 20.45 -4.25
N TYR A 324 8.19 19.69 -5.01
CA TYR A 324 8.45 19.95 -6.43
C TYR A 324 7.48 19.24 -7.39
N ASN A 325 6.43 18.58 -6.87
CA ASN A 325 5.40 17.87 -7.63
C ASN A 325 5.99 16.88 -8.64
N VAL A 326 6.97 16.08 -8.22
CA VAL A 326 7.60 15.08 -9.09
C VAL A 326 6.63 13.89 -9.29
N PRO A 327 6.23 13.57 -10.53
CA PRO A 327 5.28 12.51 -10.80
C PRO A 327 5.87 11.12 -10.57
N TYR A 328 5.01 10.13 -10.27
CA TYR A 328 5.38 8.72 -10.27
C TYR A 328 5.56 8.21 -11.71
N PRO A 329 6.52 7.30 -11.99
CA PRO A 329 7.52 6.76 -11.08
C PRO A 329 8.64 7.77 -10.77
N MET A 330 9.08 7.81 -9.50
CA MET A 330 10.18 8.67 -9.07
C MET A 330 11.52 8.06 -9.50
N LEU A 331 12.16 8.68 -10.49
CA LEU A 331 13.43 8.25 -11.06
C LEU A 331 14.53 9.26 -10.78
N PHE A 332 15.75 8.73 -10.63
CA PHE A 332 16.91 9.50 -10.22
C PHE A 332 18.10 9.19 -11.12
N LYS A 333 18.89 10.22 -11.41
CA LYS A 333 20.22 10.11 -11.98
C LYS A 333 21.23 10.24 -10.85
N VAL A 334 22.04 9.22 -10.66
CA VAL A 334 23.07 9.16 -9.64
C VAL A 334 24.42 9.38 -10.33
N SER A 335 25.22 10.30 -9.82
CA SER A 335 26.50 10.69 -10.41
C SER A 335 27.60 10.81 -9.38
N SER A 336 28.79 10.33 -9.74
CA SER A 336 29.99 10.45 -8.91
C SER A 336 30.49 11.89 -8.92
N VAL A 337 30.87 12.41 -7.75
CA VAL A 337 31.49 13.73 -7.59
C VAL A 337 33.01 13.59 -7.75
N CYS A 338 33.48 13.41 -8.98
CA CYS A 338 34.91 13.30 -9.32
C CYS A 338 35.25 13.99 -10.66
N GLU A 339 36.55 14.15 -10.98
CA GLU A 339 37.02 14.83 -12.22
C GLU A 339 36.47 14.22 -13.51
N ASN A 340 36.12 12.93 -13.51
CA ASN A 340 35.47 12.22 -14.61
C ASN A 340 34.12 11.64 -14.15
N PRO A 341 33.05 12.45 -14.06
CA PRO A 341 31.79 12.05 -13.45
C PRO A 341 31.11 10.96 -14.29
N ARG A 342 31.00 9.78 -13.70
CA ARG A 342 30.13 8.71 -14.22
C ARG A 342 28.73 8.89 -13.66
N ALA A 343 27.73 8.52 -14.44
CA ALA A 343 26.35 8.58 -14.02
C ALA A 343 25.56 7.35 -14.49
N THR A 344 24.61 6.94 -13.68
CA THR A 344 23.64 5.88 -13.95
C THR A 344 22.28 6.35 -13.47
N ASN A 345 21.20 5.72 -13.95
CA ASN A 345 19.84 6.05 -13.53
C ASN A 345 19.24 4.89 -12.77
N CYS A 346 18.44 5.20 -11.76
CA CYS A 346 17.82 4.23 -10.88
C CYS A 346 16.46 4.71 -10.37
N GLY A 347 15.71 3.78 -9.80
CA GLY A 347 14.51 4.10 -9.03
C GLY A 347 14.84 4.20 -7.54
N VAL A 348 13.87 4.68 -6.77
CA VAL A 348 13.91 4.58 -5.31
C VAL A 348 13.17 3.32 -4.85
N LEU A 349 13.73 2.63 -3.86
CA LEU A 349 13.05 1.52 -3.19
C LEU A 349 12.16 2.04 -2.05
N GLU A 350 12.76 2.81 -1.15
CA GLU A 350 12.10 3.43 0.01
C GLU A 350 12.90 4.64 0.51
N PHE A 351 12.24 5.50 1.28
CA PHE A 351 12.81 6.72 1.85
C PHE A 351 13.13 6.55 3.34
N SER A 352 13.95 5.56 3.66
CA SER A 352 14.28 5.15 5.04
C SER A 352 15.75 5.37 5.41
N ALA A 353 16.56 5.96 4.52
CA ALA A 353 17.97 6.19 4.80
C ALA A 353 18.15 7.31 5.85
N PRO A 354 19.21 7.27 6.68
CA PRO A 354 19.53 8.39 7.55
C PRO A 354 19.87 9.65 6.74
N GLU A 355 19.61 10.83 7.30
CA GLU A 355 19.89 12.10 6.63
C GLU A 355 21.35 12.26 6.19
N GLY A 356 21.55 12.79 4.98
CA GLY A 356 22.86 12.92 4.34
C GLY A 356 23.49 11.59 3.88
N LYS A 357 22.82 10.45 4.04
CA LYS A 357 23.30 9.12 3.60
C LYS A 357 22.38 8.53 2.54
N CYS A 358 22.95 7.76 1.64
CA CYS A 358 22.18 6.97 0.68
C CYS A 358 22.79 5.58 0.52
N TYR A 359 21.94 4.59 0.26
CA TYR A 359 22.39 3.22 0.04
C TYR A 359 22.28 2.89 -1.44
N LEU A 360 23.40 2.47 -2.03
CA LEU A 360 23.49 2.06 -3.43
C LEU A 360 23.82 0.57 -3.51
N PRO A 361 23.23 -0.16 -4.48
CA PRO A 361 23.64 -1.51 -4.80
C PRO A 361 25.11 -1.61 -5.23
N GLN A 362 25.73 -2.76 -4.98
CA GLN A 362 27.17 -2.96 -5.23
C GLN A 362 27.56 -2.79 -6.70
N TRP A 363 26.72 -3.24 -7.64
CA TRP A 363 26.96 -3.06 -9.08
C TRP A 363 26.98 -1.57 -9.47
N MET A 364 26.14 -0.75 -8.83
CA MET A 364 26.05 0.69 -9.10
C MET A 364 27.30 1.42 -8.59
N MET A 365 27.80 1.03 -7.41
CA MET A 365 29.08 1.52 -6.87
C MET A 365 30.26 1.17 -7.80
N LYS A 366 30.31 -0.06 -8.31
CA LYS A 366 31.32 -0.51 -9.30
C LYS A 366 31.22 0.28 -10.61
N GLN A 367 30.01 0.53 -11.10
CA GLN A 367 29.77 1.31 -12.32
C GLN A 367 30.23 2.76 -12.17
N LEU A 368 29.88 3.39 -11.04
CA LEU A 368 30.26 4.76 -10.71
C LEU A 368 31.73 4.90 -10.28
N ARG A 369 32.45 3.78 -10.06
CA ARG A 369 33.83 3.72 -9.54
C ARG A 369 33.98 4.45 -8.21
N MET A 370 33.06 4.19 -7.29
CA MET A 370 33.01 4.83 -5.98
C MET A 370 33.28 3.82 -4.88
N GLU A 371 33.97 4.26 -3.82
CA GLU A 371 34.13 3.51 -2.59
C GLU A 371 33.06 3.93 -1.56
N GLU A 372 32.91 3.14 -0.50
CA GLU A 372 32.04 3.50 0.62
C GLU A 372 32.49 4.81 1.26
N GLY A 373 31.54 5.65 1.67
CA GLY A 373 31.85 6.95 2.26
C GLY A 373 32.14 8.04 1.22
N ALA A 374 32.07 7.75 -0.07
CA ALA A 374 32.21 8.74 -1.12
C ALA A 374 30.95 9.61 -1.26
N ASP A 375 31.13 10.87 -1.65
CA ASP A 375 30.01 11.78 -1.89
C ASP A 375 29.43 11.53 -3.29
N VAL A 376 28.11 11.39 -3.35
CA VAL A 376 27.34 11.15 -4.56
C VAL A 376 26.32 12.25 -4.78
N ARG A 377 26.14 12.62 -6.04
CA ARG A 377 25.12 13.57 -6.47
C ARG A 377 23.92 12.82 -7.03
N VAL A 378 22.74 13.07 -6.49
CA VAL A 378 21.47 12.49 -6.91
C VAL A 378 20.61 13.60 -7.52
N ASP A 379 20.17 13.43 -8.76
CA ASP A 379 19.30 14.38 -9.46
C ASP A 379 17.96 13.71 -9.78
N SER A 380 16.83 14.38 -9.51
CA SER A 380 15.53 13.87 -9.96
C SER A 380 15.38 14.05 -11.47
N VAL A 381 14.99 12.98 -12.17
CA VAL A 381 14.88 12.95 -13.63
C VAL A 381 13.57 12.29 -14.08
N THR A 382 13.12 12.65 -15.28
CA THR A 382 12.02 11.98 -15.97
C THR A 382 12.58 11.27 -17.19
N LEU A 383 12.33 9.97 -17.32
CA LEU A 383 12.82 9.15 -18.43
C LEU A 383 11.66 8.64 -19.28
N PRO A 384 11.85 8.53 -20.61
CA PRO A 384 10.84 7.93 -21.48
C PRO A 384 10.75 6.42 -21.25
N SER A 385 9.55 5.85 -21.45
CA SER A 385 9.31 4.41 -21.43
C SER A 385 10.13 3.69 -22.49
N ALA A 386 10.74 2.57 -22.08
CA ALA A 386 11.56 1.75 -22.95
C ALA A 386 10.70 0.98 -23.96
N THR A 387 11.17 0.92 -25.20
CA THR A 387 10.55 0.11 -26.27
C THR A 387 11.46 -1.02 -26.74
N TYR A 388 12.77 -0.87 -26.52
CA TYR A 388 13.79 -1.81 -26.95
C TYR A 388 15.03 -1.69 -26.06
N ALA A 389 15.62 -2.82 -25.71
CA ALA A 389 16.94 -2.90 -25.09
C ALA A 389 17.75 -4.06 -25.67
N LYS A 390 19.03 -3.79 -25.96
CA LYS A 390 20.01 -4.79 -26.37
C LYS A 390 21.02 -5.02 -25.26
N LEU A 391 21.10 -6.26 -24.79
CA LEU A 391 21.97 -6.68 -23.69
C LEU A 391 23.07 -7.61 -24.20
N LYS A 392 24.31 -7.38 -23.77
CA LYS A 392 25.45 -8.25 -24.05
C LYS A 392 25.89 -8.95 -22.76
N PRO A 393 25.79 -10.28 -22.67
CA PRO A 393 26.32 -11.02 -21.53
C PRO A 393 27.85 -10.90 -21.44
N GLN A 394 28.38 -10.78 -20.24
CA GLN A 394 29.84 -10.66 -20.02
C GLN A 394 30.53 -12.01 -19.76
N SER A 395 29.77 -13.07 -19.46
CA SER A 395 30.27 -14.40 -19.17
C SER A 395 29.69 -15.45 -20.12
N LEU A 396 30.48 -16.48 -20.43
CA LEU A 396 30.03 -17.66 -21.18
C LEU A 396 29.03 -18.51 -20.39
N GLU A 397 28.94 -18.33 -19.07
CA GLU A 397 27.95 -18.99 -18.19
C GLU A 397 26.50 -18.66 -18.60
N PHE A 398 26.28 -17.54 -19.31
CA PHE A 398 25.00 -17.20 -19.91
C PHE A 398 24.46 -18.29 -20.85
N LEU A 399 25.34 -19.02 -21.54
CA LEU A 399 24.94 -20.10 -22.45
C LEU A 399 24.28 -21.28 -21.71
N ASN A 400 24.44 -21.37 -20.39
CA ASN A 400 23.83 -22.42 -19.57
C ASN A 400 22.36 -22.11 -19.20
N ILE A 401 21.84 -20.92 -19.51
CA ILE A 401 20.46 -20.55 -19.20
C ILE A 401 19.53 -21.18 -20.25
N SER A 402 18.55 -21.97 -19.77
CA SER A 402 17.62 -22.67 -20.67
C SER A 402 16.68 -21.73 -21.44
N ASN A 403 16.24 -20.63 -20.82
CA ASN A 403 15.43 -19.60 -21.46
C ASN A 403 15.86 -18.20 -20.98
N PRO A 404 16.88 -17.58 -21.62
CA PRO A 404 17.43 -16.30 -21.15
C PRO A 404 16.45 -15.13 -21.25
N ARG A 405 15.52 -15.17 -22.21
CA ARG A 405 14.48 -14.13 -22.36
C ARG A 405 13.55 -14.07 -21.15
N ALA A 406 12.96 -15.21 -20.79
CA ALA A 406 11.98 -15.26 -19.71
C ALA A 406 12.61 -14.93 -18.34
N VAL A 407 13.84 -15.39 -18.08
CA VAL A 407 14.57 -15.10 -16.84
C VAL A 407 14.83 -13.60 -16.71
N LEU A 408 15.37 -12.98 -17.77
CA LEU A 408 15.67 -11.55 -17.74
C LEU A 408 14.41 -10.69 -17.70
N GLU A 409 13.29 -11.12 -18.30
CA GLU A 409 12.02 -10.41 -18.19
C GLU A 409 11.51 -10.36 -16.74
N VAL A 410 11.68 -11.44 -15.98
CA VAL A 410 11.33 -11.48 -14.54
C VAL A 410 12.30 -10.64 -13.72
N GLU A 411 13.60 -10.79 -13.95
CA GLU A 411 14.63 -10.12 -13.17
C GLU A 411 14.70 -8.60 -13.45
N LEU A 412 14.47 -8.17 -14.69
CA LEU A 412 14.43 -6.75 -15.05
C LEU A 412 13.26 -6.01 -14.39
N ARG A 413 12.20 -6.68 -13.94
CA ARG A 413 11.13 -6.03 -13.13
C ARG A 413 11.65 -5.48 -11.80
N LYS A 414 12.80 -5.97 -11.32
CA LYS A 414 13.47 -5.45 -10.12
C LYS A 414 14.21 -4.13 -10.37
N PHE A 415 14.39 -3.76 -11.64
CA PHE A 415 15.04 -2.53 -12.07
C PHE A 415 13.97 -1.51 -12.50
N ALA A 416 14.21 -0.23 -12.20
CA ALA A 416 13.32 0.85 -12.61
C ALA A 416 13.74 1.48 -13.95
N CYS A 417 15.05 1.46 -14.22
CA CYS A 417 15.68 2.14 -15.34
C CYS A 417 16.76 1.27 -15.97
N LEU A 418 17.04 1.50 -17.25
CA LEU A 418 18.24 1.02 -17.95
C LEU A 418 18.97 2.22 -18.57
N THR A 419 20.29 2.26 -18.39
CA THR A 419 21.16 3.28 -19.00
C THR A 419 22.16 2.60 -19.92
N LYS A 420 22.38 3.17 -21.10
CA LYS A 420 23.37 2.70 -22.06
C LYS A 420 24.77 2.68 -21.42
N ASN A 421 25.52 1.61 -21.67
CA ASN A 421 26.84 1.30 -21.13
C ASN A 421 26.87 0.96 -19.62
N ASP A 422 25.73 0.74 -18.98
CA ASP A 422 25.70 0.16 -17.64
C ASP A 422 25.97 -1.34 -17.71
N VAL A 423 26.73 -1.83 -16.72
CA VAL A 423 26.86 -3.27 -16.46
C VAL A 423 25.97 -3.60 -15.28
N ILE A 424 24.81 -4.21 -15.56
CA ILE A 424 23.84 -4.63 -14.55
C ILE A 424 24.12 -6.07 -14.14
N ALA A 425 23.84 -6.39 -12.87
CA ALA A 425 24.03 -7.72 -12.31
C ALA A 425 22.68 -8.36 -12.03
N VAL A 426 22.47 -9.59 -12.49
CA VAL A 426 21.23 -10.36 -12.33
C VAL A 426 21.54 -11.69 -11.67
N LEU A 427 20.70 -12.13 -10.72
CA LEU A 427 20.87 -13.41 -10.05
C LEU A 427 20.10 -14.52 -10.80
N TYR A 428 20.78 -15.61 -11.13
CA TYR A 428 20.17 -16.82 -11.66
C TYR A 428 20.82 -18.06 -11.07
N ALA A 429 20.01 -18.95 -10.46
CA ALA A 429 20.48 -20.20 -9.85
C ALA A 429 21.68 -20.01 -8.90
N ASP A 430 21.59 -19.00 -8.02
CA ASP A 430 22.63 -18.60 -7.07
C ASP A 430 23.96 -18.10 -7.69
N GLN A 431 23.95 -17.80 -8.99
CA GLN A 431 25.07 -17.19 -9.72
C GLN A 431 24.72 -15.77 -10.17
N VAL A 432 25.66 -14.85 -9.99
CA VAL A 432 25.51 -13.45 -10.43
C VAL A 432 26.04 -13.33 -11.85
N LEU A 433 25.14 -13.02 -12.78
CA LEU A 433 25.45 -12.82 -14.20
C LEU A 433 25.47 -11.32 -14.53
N GLU A 434 26.57 -10.85 -15.13
CA GLU A 434 26.75 -9.46 -15.54
C GLU A 434 26.34 -9.26 -17.01
N PHE A 435 25.55 -8.21 -17.26
CA PHE A 435 25.07 -7.83 -18.59
C PHE A 435 25.40 -6.38 -18.90
N LEU A 436 26.08 -6.14 -20.02
CA LEU A 436 26.32 -4.81 -20.55
C LEU A 436 25.09 -4.34 -21.33
N VAL A 437 24.52 -3.21 -20.96
CA VAL A 437 23.46 -2.53 -21.71
C VAL A 437 24.08 -1.84 -22.92
N GLN A 438 24.01 -2.46 -24.10
CA GLN A 438 24.62 -1.90 -25.32
C GLN A 438 23.77 -0.79 -25.93
N GLU A 439 22.45 -0.99 -25.99
CA GLU A 439 21.53 -0.08 -26.65
C GLU A 439 20.19 -0.07 -25.92
N VAL A 440 19.61 1.12 -25.79
CA VAL A 440 18.26 1.34 -25.25
C VAL A 440 17.56 2.40 -26.11
N LYS A 441 16.25 2.24 -26.33
CA LYS A 441 15.42 3.19 -27.10
C LYS A 441 14.17 3.58 -26.29
N PRO A 442 13.73 4.86 -26.37
CA PRO A 442 14.12 5.88 -27.36
C PRO A 442 15.30 6.78 -26.98
N SER A 443 15.83 6.67 -25.76
CA SER A 443 16.93 7.50 -25.25
C SER A 443 18.07 6.65 -24.70
N ASN A 444 19.23 7.25 -24.44
CA ASN A 444 20.37 6.59 -23.78
C ASN A 444 20.07 6.18 -22.32
N ALA A 445 18.95 6.63 -21.76
CA ALA A 445 18.40 6.19 -20.48
C ALA A 445 16.88 6.09 -20.59
N VAL A 446 16.31 4.99 -20.12
CA VAL A 446 14.89 4.68 -20.27
C VAL A 446 14.30 4.10 -18.99
N CYS A 447 13.01 4.33 -18.77
CA CYS A 447 12.22 3.69 -17.72
C CYS A 447 11.69 2.34 -18.21
N ILE A 448 11.79 1.30 -17.39
CA ILE A 448 11.32 -0.07 -17.71
C ILE A 448 10.20 -0.55 -16.79
N ILE A 449 9.63 0.35 -15.97
CA ILE A 449 8.47 0.04 -15.12
C ILE A 449 7.23 -0.07 -16.01
N GLU A 450 6.52 -1.20 -15.93
CA GLU A 450 5.25 -1.44 -16.64
C GLU A 450 5.32 -1.19 -18.16
N CYS A 451 6.48 -1.48 -18.76
CA CYS A 451 6.72 -1.30 -20.20
C CYS A 451 6.84 -2.65 -20.91
N ASP A 452 6.25 -2.76 -22.10
CA ASP A 452 6.44 -3.89 -23.01
C ASP A 452 7.81 -3.76 -23.71
N LEU A 453 8.85 -4.33 -23.09
CA LEU A 453 10.23 -4.20 -23.54
C LEU A 453 10.62 -5.31 -24.53
N ASN A 454 11.00 -4.93 -25.76
CA ASN A 454 11.62 -5.87 -26.70
C ASN A 454 13.11 -6.07 -26.35
N LEU A 455 13.46 -7.30 -25.94
CA LEU A 455 14.82 -7.68 -25.54
C LEU A 455 15.57 -8.43 -26.65
N ASP A 456 16.73 -7.91 -27.04
CA ASP A 456 17.67 -8.53 -27.96
C ASP A 456 19.03 -8.81 -27.31
N PHE A 457 19.75 -9.81 -27.82
CA PHE A 457 21.01 -10.28 -27.24
C PHE A 457 22.14 -10.23 -28.24
N ASP A 458 23.32 -9.83 -27.74
CA ASP A 458 24.57 -10.00 -28.47
C ASP A 458 25.35 -11.21 -27.96
N ALA A 459 26.30 -11.70 -28.77
CA ALA A 459 27.17 -12.79 -28.35
C ALA A 459 28.01 -12.40 -27.11
N PRO A 460 28.26 -13.34 -26.17
CA PRO A 460 29.03 -13.05 -24.97
C PRO A 460 30.49 -12.71 -25.30
N GLU A 461 31.13 -11.97 -24.40
CA GLU A 461 32.54 -11.58 -24.56
C GLU A 461 33.46 -12.81 -24.56
N GLY A 462 34.29 -12.96 -25.59
CA GLY A 462 35.17 -14.13 -25.78
C GLY A 462 34.58 -15.29 -26.57
N TYR A 463 33.35 -15.18 -27.11
CA TYR A 463 32.80 -16.19 -28.01
C TYR A 463 33.56 -16.21 -29.35
N VAL A 464 34.18 -17.34 -29.68
CA VAL A 464 34.77 -17.60 -31.00
C VAL A 464 33.78 -18.46 -31.78
N GLU A 465 33.20 -17.91 -32.85
CA GLU A 465 32.41 -18.70 -33.80
C GLU A 465 33.29 -19.83 -34.34
N SER A 466 32.85 -21.08 -34.16
CA SER A 466 33.49 -22.19 -34.86
C SER A 466 33.25 -22.01 -36.36
N ASN A 467 34.32 -21.72 -37.09
CA ASN A 467 34.32 -21.60 -38.54
C ASN A 467 33.98 -22.97 -39.17
N GLN A 468 32.68 -23.30 -39.29
CA GLN A 468 32.25 -24.33 -40.22
C GLN A 468 32.21 -23.67 -41.61
N ALA A 469 33.26 -23.94 -42.37
CA ALA A 469 33.41 -23.50 -43.75
C ALA A 469 32.13 -23.82 -44.55
N LYS A 470 31.52 -22.78 -45.13
CA LYS A 470 30.56 -22.96 -46.22
C LYS A 470 31.27 -23.69 -47.36
N PRO A 471 30.79 -24.84 -47.85
CA PRO A 471 31.31 -25.39 -49.09
C PRO A 471 31.01 -24.40 -50.22
N SER A 472 32.06 -24.07 -50.97
CA SER A 472 31.99 -23.28 -52.19
C SER A 472 31.11 -23.97 -53.24
N SER A 473 30.11 -23.25 -53.74
CA SER A 473 29.50 -23.59 -55.03
C SER A 473 29.62 -22.38 -55.95
N ASN A 474 30.56 -22.51 -56.90
CA ASN A 474 30.59 -21.71 -58.11
C ASN A 474 29.34 -22.03 -58.92
N PHE A 475 28.34 -21.14 -58.97
CA PHE A 475 27.39 -21.12 -60.09
C PHE A 475 26.89 -19.69 -60.35
N LYS A 476 27.20 -19.21 -61.55
CA LYS A 476 26.72 -17.94 -62.11
C LYS A 476 25.32 -18.17 -62.69
N PRO A 477 24.33 -17.28 -62.50
CA PRO A 477 22.95 -17.53 -62.93
C PRO A 477 22.75 -17.27 -64.43
N PRO A 478 21.91 -18.03 -65.14
CA PRO A 478 21.24 -17.57 -66.35
C PRO A 478 19.91 -16.86 -66.04
N ALA A 479 19.51 -15.97 -66.94
CA ALA A 479 18.35 -15.07 -66.89
C ALA A 479 16.98 -15.80 -66.90
N PRO A 480 15.86 -15.11 -66.57
CA PRO A 480 14.60 -15.74 -66.19
C PRO A 480 13.71 -16.08 -67.38
N VAL A 481 13.05 -17.24 -67.34
CA VAL A 481 11.91 -17.54 -68.22
C VAL A 481 10.83 -18.35 -67.47
N SER A 482 9.63 -17.78 -67.45
CA SER A 482 8.26 -18.29 -67.21
C SER A 482 7.96 -19.58 -66.42
N LYS A 483 6.99 -19.45 -65.48
CA LYS A 483 6.09 -20.47 -64.87
C LYS A 483 5.55 -21.50 -65.90
N PRO A 484 5.17 -22.76 -65.55
CA PRO A 484 4.20 -23.09 -64.48
C PRO A 484 4.36 -24.41 -63.66
N THR A 485 3.68 -24.39 -62.50
CA THR A 485 3.03 -25.44 -61.64
C THR A 485 3.54 -26.90 -61.58
N VAL A 486 3.73 -27.41 -60.34
CA VAL A 486 3.37 -28.75 -59.76
C VAL A 486 4.38 -29.18 -58.66
N ALA A 487 3.88 -29.68 -57.51
CA ALA A 487 4.64 -30.29 -56.39
C ALA A 487 4.62 -31.85 -56.46
N PRO A 488 5.19 -32.67 -55.54
CA PRO A 488 6.12 -32.46 -54.40
C PRO A 488 7.30 -33.50 -54.37
N THR A 489 8.18 -33.48 -53.34
CA THR A 489 8.56 -34.61 -52.43
C THR A 489 9.95 -34.42 -51.77
N GLY A 490 10.00 -34.42 -50.43
CA GLY A 490 11.22 -34.54 -49.61
C GLY A 490 10.87 -34.48 -48.10
N PRO A 491 11.44 -35.32 -47.22
CA PRO A 491 10.84 -35.62 -45.91
C PRO A 491 11.23 -34.60 -44.81
N HIS A 492 10.23 -34.18 -44.03
CA HIS A 492 10.37 -33.31 -42.86
C HIS A 492 10.54 -34.15 -41.58
N PHE A 493 11.55 -33.86 -40.77
CA PHE A 493 11.83 -34.49 -39.47
C PHE A 493 10.88 -33.95 -38.39
N ALA A 494 10.33 -34.82 -37.53
CA ALA A 494 9.40 -34.45 -36.44
C ALA A 494 9.89 -35.05 -35.09
N PRO A 495 10.23 -34.23 -34.07
CA PRO A 495 11.04 -34.68 -32.93
C PRO A 495 10.27 -35.31 -31.77
N PHE A 496 8.98 -35.65 -31.90
CA PHE A 496 8.22 -36.34 -30.84
C PHE A 496 7.23 -37.35 -31.43
N CYS A 497 7.70 -38.58 -31.64
CA CYS A 497 6.86 -39.69 -32.07
C CYS A 497 6.63 -40.65 -30.88
N GLY A 498 5.62 -40.35 -30.06
CA GLY A 498 5.15 -41.24 -29.00
C GLY A 498 3.63 -41.14 -28.87
N SER A 499 2.94 -42.27 -28.83
CA SER A 499 1.49 -42.30 -28.62
C SER A 499 1.17 -42.28 -27.13
N GLY A 500 0.70 -41.14 -26.62
CA GLY A 500 0.16 -41.05 -25.26
C GLY A 500 -1.18 -41.79 -25.13
N GLN A 501 -1.40 -42.45 -23.99
CA GLN A 501 -2.59 -43.27 -23.71
C GLN A 501 -3.40 -42.61 -22.58
N ARG A 502 -4.72 -42.49 -22.75
CA ARG A 502 -5.59 -41.92 -21.72
C ARG A 502 -5.78 -42.92 -20.58
N LEU A 503 -5.74 -42.44 -19.33
CA LEU A 503 -5.93 -43.25 -18.11
C LEU A 503 -7.40 -43.67 -17.86
N ASP A 504 -8.34 -43.26 -18.70
CA ASP A 504 -9.77 -43.57 -18.61
C ASP A 504 -10.27 -44.60 -19.65
N GLY A 505 -9.36 -45.21 -20.42
CA GLY A 505 -9.65 -46.41 -21.24
C GLY A 505 -10.51 -46.21 -22.50
N LYS A 506 -10.88 -44.98 -22.88
CA LYS A 506 -11.67 -44.72 -24.11
C LYS A 506 -10.79 -44.30 -25.30
N LYS A 507 -11.08 -44.84 -26.50
CA LYS A 507 -10.34 -44.55 -27.74
C LYS A 507 -10.62 -43.13 -28.26
N LYS A 508 -9.58 -42.50 -28.85
CA LYS A 508 -9.61 -41.15 -29.44
C LYS A 508 -10.33 -41.15 -30.81
N PRO A 509 -11.20 -40.19 -31.13
CA PRO A 509 -11.62 -39.94 -32.50
C PRO A 509 -10.52 -39.18 -33.27
N SER A 510 -10.28 -39.57 -34.52
CA SER A 510 -9.23 -39.03 -35.38
C SER A 510 -9.56 -37.63 -35.91
N SER A 511 -8.71 -36.65 -35.66
CA SER A 511 -8.75 -35.34 -36.34
C SER A 511 -7.35 -34.88 -36.71
N SER A 512 -7.13 -34.69 -38.01
CA SER A 512 -6.03 -33.91 -38.59
C SER A 512 -6.53 -32.52 -38.99
N SER A 513 -5.75 -31.50 -38.61
CA SER A 513 -5.64 -30.14 -39.19
C SER A 513 -6.90 -29.25 -39.34
N LEU A 514 -6.94 -28.16 -38.57
CA LEU A 514 -7.77 -26.98 -38.82
C LEU A 514 -7.06 -26.01 -39.79
N CYS A 515 -7.74 -25.61 -40.87
CA CYS A 515 -7.53 -24.36 -41.59
C CYS A 515 -8.89 -23.81 -42.06
N ALA A 516 -9.16 -22.57 -41.65
CA ALA A 516 -10.14 -21.61 -42.14
C ALA A 516 -11.24 -22.12 -43.09
N SER A 517 -12.43 -22.46 -42.57
CA SER A 517 -13.74 -22.36 -43.26
C SER A 517 -14.95 -22.78 -42.40
N GLU A 518 -14.99 -22.44 -41.10
CA GLU A 518 -16.15 -22.79 -40.24
C GLU A 518 -16.62 -21.58 -39.40
N ALA A 519 -16.88 -20.46 -40.07
CA ALA A 519 -17.53 -19.29 -39.45
C ALA A 519 -19.03 -19.18 -39.76
N GLU A 520 -19.59 -20.06 -40.61
CA GLU A 520 -21.01 -20.02 -40.99
C GLU A 520 -21.87 -21.08 -40.27
N ASP A 521 -21.32 -22.22 -39.86
CA ASP A 521 -22.11 -23.29 -39.21
C ASP A 521 -22.40 -23.06 -37.71
N VAL A 522 -21.77 -22.08 -37.07
CA VAL A 522 -22.05 -21.70 -35.66
C VAL A 522 -23.25 -20.75 -35.57
N LEU A 523 -23.63 -20.09 -36.67
CA LEU A 523 -24.78 -19.19 -36.71
C LEU A 523 -26.11 -19.94 -36.79
N ASP A 524 -26.15 -21.11 -37.45
CA ASP A 524 -27.37 -21.90 -37.65
C ASP A 524 -27.76 -22.74 -36.41
N ALA A 525 -26.82 -23.05 -35.53
CA ALA A 525 -27.10 -23.75 -34.27
C ALA A 525 -27.72 -22.85 -33.18
N LEU A 526 -27.68 -21.52 -33.35
CA LEU A 526 -28.34 -20.55 -32.45
C LEU A 526 -29.83 -20.33 -32.78
N GLN A 527 -30.32 -20.85 -33.92
CA GLN A 527 -31.71 -20.68 -34.36
C GLN A 527 -32.65 -21.82 -33.92
N SER A 528 -32.17 -22.86 -33.23
CA SER A 528 -32.99 -24.02 -32.83
C SER A 528 -33.21 -24.16 -31.31
N LEU A 529 -33.13 -23.08 -30.54
CA LEU A 529 -33.55 -23.10 -29.13
C LEU A 529 -35.08 -22.92 -29.02
N PRO A 530 -35.78 -23.70 -28.18
CA PRO A 530 -37.22 -23.56 -28.01
C PRO A 530 -37.57 -22.18 -27.41
N PRO A 531 -38.73 -21.59 -27.76
CA PRO A 531 -39.11 -20.27 -27.29
C PRO A 531 -39.31 -20.24 -25.78
N VAL A 532 -38.80 -19.18 -25.15
CA VAL A 532 -38.94 -18.90 -23.71
C VAL A 532 -40.41 -18.62 -23.40
N ILE A 533 -41.01 -19.42 -22.52
CA ILE A 533 -42.37 -19.18 -22.00
C ILE A 533 -42.23 -18.31 -20.74
N CYS A 534 -42.74 -17.07 -20.80
CA CYS A 534 -42.91 -16.24 -19.60
C CYS A 534 -44.04 -16.82 -18.73
N ILE A 535 -43.74 -17.08 -17.46
CA ILE A 535 -44.76 -17.37 -16.44
C ILE A 535 -45.04 -16.05 -15.74
N ASP A 536 -46.12 -15.38 -16.15
CA ASP A 536 -46.49 -14.06 -15.63
C ASP A 536 -47.12 -14.09 -14.22
N ASP A 537 -47.41 -15.29 -13.69
CA ASP A 537 -48.14 -15.49 -12.43
C ASP A 537 -47.33 -16.24 -11.35
N TYR A 538 -46.04 -15.93 -11.21
CA TYR A 538 -45.24 -16.50 -10.12
C TYR A 538 -45.60 -15.89 -8.75
N LYS A 539 -46.11 -16.74 -7.83
CA LYS A 539 -46.33 -16.40 -6.42
C LYS A 539 -45.28 -17.11 -5.55
N PRO A 540 -44.47 -16.40 -4.74
CA PRO A 540 -43.46 -17.02 -3.89
C PRO A 540 -44.11 -17.89 -2.80
N GLY A 541 -43.66 -19.16 -2.65
CA GLY A 541 -43.99 -19.99 -1.48
C GLY A 541 -44.48 -21.43 -1.73
N LEU A 542 -44.51 -21.93 -2.97
CA LEU A 542 -44.86 -23.33 -3.25
C LEU A 542 -43.62 -24.11 -3.72
N ASN A 543 -43.24 -25.11 -2.94
CA ASN A 543 -42.16 -26.04 -3.26
C ASN A 543 -42.42 -26.77 -4.57
N CYS A 544 -41.55 -26.59 -5.55
CA CYS A 544 -41.43 -27.51 -6.68
C CYS A 544 -40.21 -28.40 -6.43
N ASN A 545 -40.44 -29.61 -5.93
CA ASN A 545 -39.56 -30.75 -6.22
C ASN A 545 -39.46 -30.88 -7.73
N PHE A 546 -38.30 -31.20 -8.31
CA PHE A 546 -38.16 -32.27 -9.28
C PHE A 546 -36.67 -32.58 -9.56
N LEU A 547 -36.46 -33.90 -9.68
CA LEU A 547 -35.38 -34.70 -10.27
C LEU A 547 -34.39 -34.02 -11.23
#